data_AF-A0A4Q5QVE1-F1
#
_entry.id   AF-A0A4Q5QVE1-F1
#
_cell.length_a   1.000
_cell.length_b   1.000
_cell.length_c   1.000
_cell.angle_alpha   90.00
_cell.angle_beta   90.00
_cell.angle_gamma   90.00
#
_symmetry.space_group_name_H-M   'P 1'
#
loop_
_entity.id
_entity.type
_entity.pdbx_description
1 polymer ?
#
loop_
_entity_poly.entity_id
_entity_poly.type
_entity_poly.pdbx_seq_one_letter_code
_entity_poly.pdbx_strand_id
1 'polypeptide(L)'
;MWRNTMLPVRIYFVDARALIPVLAFVLQWRMTTLYFALAGVVVFVLLEWLGLTFPAAIRTVRRLIVGRIRPATPSWKKRYYA
;
A
#
# COMPACT_ATOMS: atom_id res chain seq x y z
N MET A 1 26.99 0.59 -6.65
CA MET A 1 26.08 1.74 -6.39
C MET A 1 24.62 1.49 -6.78
N TRP A 2 24.31 0.59 -7.74
CA TRP A 2 22.92 0.27 -8.14
C TRP A 2 22.10 -0.56 -7.14
N ARG A 3 22.73 -1.21 -6.15
CA ARG A 3 22.04 -2.07 -5.18
C ARG A 3 21.14 -1.28 -4.20
N ASN A 4 21.48 -0.03 -3.93
CA ASN A 4 20.76 0.81 -2.96
C ASN A 4 19.56 1.55 -3.58
N THR A 5 19.44 1.61 -4.91
CA THR A 5 18.31 2.30 -5.57
C THR A 5 16.98 1.58 -5.39
N MET A 6 17.00 0.29 -5.01
CA MET A 6 15.80 -0.50 -4.74
C MET A 6 15.30 -0.37 -3.28
N LEU A 7 16.11 0.21 -2.39
CA LEU A 7 15.70 0.37 -1.00
C LEU A 7 14.58 1.44 -0.89
N PRO A 8 13.54 1.19 -0.07
CA PRO A 8 12.50 2.18 0.15
C PRO A 8 13.10 3.42 0.82
N VAL A 9 12.68 4.60 0.39
CA VAL A 9 13.07 5.87 1.01
C VAL A 9 12.35 5.97 2.35
N ARG A 10 13.13 6.04 3.44
CA ARG A 10 12.61 6.11 4.81
C ARG A 10 12.91 7.48 5.41
N ILE A 11 11.97 8.00 6.18
CA ILE A 11 12.14 9.19 6.99
C ILE A 11 12.08 8.72 8.43
N TYR A 12 13.24 8.69 9.09
CA TYR A 12 13.43 8.07 10.40
C TYR A 12 12.93 6.62 10.43
N PHE A 13 11.73 6.41 10.96
CA PHE A 13 11.13 5.10 11.22
C PHE A 13 9.90 4.83 10.37
N VAL A 14 9.55 5.72 9.43
CA VAL A 14 8.35 5.59 8.59
C VAL A 14 8.72 5.72 7.10
N ASP A 15 8.07 4.97 6.21
CA ASP A 15 8.15 5.15 4.75
C ASP A 15 7.86 6.60 4.35
N ALA A 16 8.68 7.20 3.49
CA ALA A 16 8.54 8.58 3.04
C ALA A 16 7.19 8.87 2.37
N ARG A 17 6.52 7.84 1.84
CA ARG A 17 5.18 7.95 1.24
C ARG A 17 4.11 8.38 2.24
N ALA A 18 4.34 8.19 3.54
CA ALA A 18 3.47 8.70 4.60
C ALA A 18 3.40 10.23 4.61
N LEU A 19 4.31 10.95 3.94
CA LEU A 19 4.19 12.40 3.78
C LEU A 19 3.06 12.81 2.84
N ILE A 20 2.63 11.98 1.90
CA ILE A 20 1.57 12.33 0.93
C ILE A 20 0.30 12.85 1.65
N PRO A 21 -0.28 12.13 2.64
CA PRO A 21 -1.42 12.64 3.39
C PRO A 21 -1.11 13.91 4.19
N VAL A 22 0.11 14.06 4.72
CA VAL A 22 0.54 15.27 5.44
C VAL A 22 0.62 16.47 4.49
N LEU A 23 1.15 16.27 3.28
CA LEU A 23 1.23 17.27 2.22
C LEU A 23 -0.17 17.75 1.82
N ALA A 24 -1.14 16.84 1.72
CA ALA A 24 -2.53 17.20 1.45
C ALA A 24 -3.13 18.11 2.54
N PHE A 25 -2.78 17.89 3.81
CA PHE A 25 -3.18 18.79 4.89
C PHE A 25 -2.49 20.17 4.83
N VAL A 26 -1.20 20.21 4.49
CA VAL A 26 -0.48 21.49 4.33
C VAL A 26 -1.08 22.31 3.19
N LEU A 27 -1.46 21.67 2.08
CA LEU A 27 -2.11 22.35 0.95
C LEU A 27 -3.53 22.84 1.28
N GLN A 28 -4.25 22.10 2.12
CA GLN A 28 -5.60 22.45 2.53
C GLN A 28 -5.69 22.47 4.05
N TRP A 29 -5.42 23.64 4.63
CA TRP A 29 -5.43 23.88 6.07
C TRP A 29 -6.84 23.84 6.66
N ARG A 30 -7.40 22.64 6.79
CA ARG A 30 -8.74 22.40 7.33
C ARG A 30 -8.69 21.23 8.32
N MET A 31 -9.54 21.28 9.34
CA MET A 31 -9.60 20.23 10.36
C MET A 31 -10.00 18.87 9.76
N THR A 32 -10.83 18.85 8.72
CA THR A 32 -11.19 17.61 8.02
C THR A 32 -9.97 16.94 7.39
N THR A 33 -9.12 17.72 6.71
CA THR A 33 -7.91 17.21 6.07
C THR A 33 -6.85 16.82 7.10
N LEU A 34 -6.84 17.43 8.29
CA LEU A 34 -6.01 16.97 9.41
C LEU A 34 -6.40 15.55 9.85
N TYR A 35 -7.69 15.27 10.03
CA TYR A 35 -8.15 13.92 10.38
C TYR A 35 -7.79 12.89 9.30
N PHE A 36 -7.96 13.24 8.02
CA PHE A 36 -7.52 12.38 6.92
C PHE A 36 -6.00 12.17 6.91
N ALA A 37 -5.23 13.22 7.18
CA ALA A 37 -3.78 13.15 7.22
C ALA A 37 -3.31 12.21 8.34
N LEU A 38 -3.87 12.37 9.54
CA LEU A 38 -3.59 11.53 10.70
C LEU A 38 -3.96 10.06 10.40
N ALA A 39 -5.15 9.81 9.87
CA ALA A 39 -5.59 8.47 9.50
C ALA A 39 -4.66 7.83 8.46
N GLY A 40 -4.22 8.60 7.47
CA GLY A 40 -3.24 8.15 6.48
C GLY A 40 -1.91 7.74 7.13
N VAL A 41 -1.35 8.59 7.99
CA VAL A 41 -0.09 8.29 8.70
C VAL A 41 -0.24 7.03 9.58
N VAL A 42 -1.35 6.88 10.30
CA VAL A 42 -1.62 5.70 11.12
C VAL A 42 -1.62 4.42 10.28
N VAL A 43 -2.21 4.44 9.08
CA VAL A 43 -2.17 3.28 8.17
C VAL A 43 -0.73 2.92 7.79
N PHE A 44 0.11 3.90 7.46
CA PHE A 44 1.51 3.64 7.12
C PHE A 44 2.30 3.09 8.32
N VAL A 45 2.08 3.62 9.52
CA VAL A 45 2.70 3.11 10.75
C VAL A 45 2.28 1.67 11.03
N LEU A 46 1.00 1.33 10.86
CA LEU A 46 0.51 -0.04 11.01
C LEU A 46 1.13 -0.99 9.98
N LEU A 47 1.26 -0.56 8.72
CA LEU A 47 1.93 -1.36 7.70
C LEU A 47 3.40 -1.61 8.03
N GLU A 48 4.09 -0.61 8.56
CA GLU A 48 5.49 -0.73 8.98
C GLU A 48 5.64 -1.65 10.20
N TRP A 49 4.71 -1.58 11.15
CA TRP A 49 4.64 -2.51 12.28
C TRP A 49 4.40 -3.96 11.85
N LEU A 50 3.64 -4.16 10.76
CA LEU A 50 3.47 -5.46 10.11
C LEU A 50 4.68 -5.89 9.26
N GLY A 51 5.73 -5.06 9.15
CA GLY A 51 6.90 -5.31 8.31
C GLY A 51 6.61 -5.24 6.80
N LEU A 52 5.49 -4.62 6.40
CA LEU A 52 5.05 -4.52 5.01
C LEU A 52 5.48 -3.18 4.42
N THR A 53 6.20 -3.23 3.30
CA THR A 53 6.40 -2.03 2.46
C THR A 53 5.09 -1.67 1.76
N PHE A 54 4.89 -0.39 1.41
CA PHE A 54 3.70 0.04 0.66
C PHE A 54 3.37 -0.81 -0.58
N PRO A 55 4.32 -1.11 -1.49
CA PRO A 55 4.01 -1.96 -2.64
C PRO A 55 3.73 -3.42 -2.23
N ALA A 56 4.26 -3.93 -1.12
CA ALA A 56 3.89 -5.23 -0.59
C ALA A 56 2.46 -5.22 -0.01
N ALA A 57 2.09 -4.16 0.71
CA ALA A 57 0.75 -3.96 1.24
C ALA A 57 -0.32 -4.00 0.13
N ILE A 58 -0.09 -3.31 -0.99
CA ILE A 58 -1.00 -3.35 -2.15
C ILE A 58 -1.15 -4.78 -2.69
N ARG A 59 -0.06 -5.56 -2.76
CA ARG A 59 -0.12 -6.95 -3.22
C ARG A 59 -0.93 -7.82 -2.25
N THR A 60 -0.80 -7.58 -0.95
CA THR A 60 -1.57 -8.25 0.10
C THR A 60 -3.05 -7.91 -0.02
N VAL A 61 -3.39 -6.62 -0.15
CA VAL A 61 -4.79 -6.17 -0.37
C VAL A 61 -5.37 -6.80 -1.63
N ARG A 62 -4.63 -6.79 -2.74
CA ARG A 62 -5.07 -7.45 -3.97
C ARG A 62 -5.32 -8.94 -3.76
N ARG A 63 -4.44 -9.63 -3.02
CA ARG A 63 -4.63 -11.05 -2.68
C ARG A 63 -5.88 -11.26 -1.84
N LEU A 64 -6.17 -10.36 -0.89
CA LEU A 64 -7.36 -10.43 -0.06
C LEU A 64 -8.63 -10.28 -0.89
N ILE A 65 -8.67 -9.34 -1.85
CA ILE A 65 -9.82 -9.12 -2.74
C ILE A 65 -10.06 -10.32 -3.68
N VAL A 66 -9.01 -10.88 -4.27
CA VAL A 66 -9.12 -12.04 -5.19
C VAL A 66 -9.56 -13.31 -4.44
N GLY A 67 -9.26 -13.41 -3.15
CA GLY A 67 -9.62 -14.55 -2.32
C GLY A 67 -8.65 -15.73 -2.44
N ARG A 68 -9.05 -16.86 -1.83
CA ARG A 68 -8.18 -18.05 -1.68
C ARG A 68 -7.95 -18.79 -3.00
N ILE A 69 -8.95 -18.84 -3.86
CA ILE A 69 -8.92 -19.62 -5.10
C ILE A 69 -8.24 -18.81 -6.19
N ARG A 70 -7.08 -19.29 -6.64
CA ARG A 70 -6.33 -18.68 -7.73
C ARG A 70 -6.23 -19.70 -8.87
N PRO A 71 -7.23 -19.72 -9.77
CA PRO A 71 -7.22 -20.68 -10.86
C PRO A 71 -6.11 -20.31 -11.86
N ALA A 72 -5.34 -21.29 -12.31
CA ALA A 72 -4.28 -21.08 -13.31
C ALA A 72 -4.84 -20.58 -14.65
N THR A 73 -6.08 -20.96 -14.96
CA THR A 73 -6.84 -20.49 -16.12
C THR A 73 -8.10 -19.73 -15.68
N PRO A 74 -8.37 -18.55 -16.25
CA PRO A 74 -9.61 -17.84 -16.01
C PRO A 74 -10.83 -18.70 -16.35
N SER A 75 -11.95 -18.54 -15.64
CA SER A 75 -13.17 -19.33 -15.85
C SER A 75 -13.64 -19.31 -17.31
N TRP A 76 -13.51 -18.18 -17.99
CA TRP A 76 -13.89 -17.98 -19.39
C TRP A 76 -12.92 -18.58 -20.42
N LYS A 77 -11.73 -19.04 -20.00
CA LYS A 77 -10.74 -19.71 -20.87
C LYS A 77 -10.67 -21.23 -20.64
N LYS A 78 -11.50 -21.77 -19.75
CA LYS A 78 -11.57 -23.21 -19.52
C LYS A 78 -12.12 -23.88 -20.77
N ARG A 79 -11.29 -24.68 -21.44
CA ARG A 79 -11.74 -25.56 -22.53
C ARG A 79 -12.27 -26.83 -21.89
N TYR A 80 -13.58 -27.03 -21.96
CA TYR A 80 -14.20 -28.31 -21.68
C TYR A 80 -14.05 -29.14 -22.96
N TYR A 81 -13.03 -30.00 -23.01
CA TYR A 81 -12.99 -31.04 -24.03
C TYR A 81 -13.98 -32.13 -23.59
N ALA A 82 -14.99 -32.37 -24.44
CA ALA A 82 -15.93 -33.50 -24.31
C ALA A 82 -15.26 -34.80 -24.76
#